data_AF-A0A8T1ZE64-F1
#
_entry.id   AF-A0A8T1ZE64-F1
#
_cell.length_a   1.000
_cell.length_b   1.000
_cell.length_c   1.000
_cell.angle_alpha   90.00
_cell.angle_beta   90.00
_cell.angle_gamma   90.00
#
_symmetry.space_group_name_H-M   'P 1'
#
loop_
_entity.id
_entity.type
_entity.pdbx_description
1 polymer ?
#
loop_
_entity_poly.entity_id
_entity_poly.type
_entity_poly.pdbx_seq_one_letter_code
_entity_poly.pdbx_strand_id
1 'polypeptide(L)'
;MDDPKLPDGDHIPGFKGYAVNMIDLAPEELTIQTYSGYGLRESLFYNLFGNLQVYETQKQVEAALPHINGGGAVSLDGFIAKENGKPEIHFPITVKENEEGKLRKLEAAKDRVRMAAKKIEEEKCSLRKLEKK
;
A
#
# COMPACT_ATOMS: atom_id res chain seq x y z
N MET A 1 6.84 -18.62 -0.54
CA MET A 1 7.26 -17.76 -1.65
C MET A 1 8.50 -17.03 -1.20
N ASP A 2 9.52 -16.99 -2.04
CA ASP A 2 10.73 -16.23 -1.75
C ASP A 2 10.51 -14.76 -2.06
N ASP A 3 11.06 -13.88 -1.24
CA ASP A 3 10.98 -12.45 -1.48
C ASP A 3 11.66 -12.10 -2.82
N PRO A 4 11.06 -11.18 -3.60
CA PRO A 4 11.61 -10.81 -4.88
C PRO A 4 12.93 -10.06 -4.69
N LYS A 5 13.88 -10.32 -5.58
CA LYS A 5 15.23 -9.76 -5.54
C LYS A 5 15.57 -9.10 -6.87
N LEU A 6 16.41 -8.08 -6.78
CA LEU A 6 17.06 -7.47 -7.94
C LEU A 6 18.04 -8.47 -8.58
N PRO A 7 18.46 -8.24 -9.84
CA PRO A 7 19.46 -9.09 -10.50
C PRO A 7 20.76 -9.23 -9.71
N ASP A 8 21.11 -8.20 -8.94
CA ASP A 8 22.30 -8.14 -8.09
C ASP A 8 22.12 -8.93 -6.76
N GLY A 9 20.93 -9.48 -6.50
CA GLY A 9 20.59 -10.26 -5.32
C GLY A 9 20.03 -9.46 -4.14
N ASP A 10 20.03 -8.13 -4.24
CA ASP A 10 19.48 -7.21 -3.25
C ASP A 10 17.94 -7.25 -3.19
N HIS A 11 17.37 -6.86 -2.05
CA HIS A 11 15.92 -6.75 -1.90
C HIS A 11 15.34 -5.63 -2.77
N ILE A 12 14.16 -5.86 -3.36
CA ILE A 12 13.47 -4.80 -4.09
C ILE A 12 13.05 -3.68 -3.12
N PRO A 13 13.47 -2.42 -3.36
CA PRO A 13 13.14 -1.30 -2.49
C PRO A 13 11.63 -1.12 -2.32
N GLY A 14 11.19 -0.98 -1.07
CA GLY A 14 9.80 -0.69 -0.75
C GLY A 14 8.86 -1.89 -0.74
N PHE A 15 9.34 -3.10 -1.06
CA PHE A 15 8.55 -4.32 -0.91
C PHE A 15 8.14 -4.53 0.55
N LYS A 16 6.86 -4.78 0.77
CA LYS A 16 6.26 -5.01 2.10
C LYS A 16 5.87 -6.45 2.36
N GLY A 17 5.77 -7.25 1.30
CA GLY A 17 5.28 -8.62 1.37
C GLY A 17 4.21 -8.91 0.33
N TYR A 18 3.69 -10.13 0.38
CA TYR A 18 2.58 -10.56 -0.46
C TYR A 18 1.24 -10.24 0.18
N ALA A 19 0.29 -9.74 -0.61
CA ALA A 19 -1.03 -9.32 -0.14
C ALA A 19 -1.78 -10.45 0.59
N VAL A 20 -1.68 -11.69 0.10
CA VAL A 20 -2.29 -12.88 0.70
C VAL A 20 -1.83 -13.14 2.14
N ASN A 21 -0.61 -12.75 2.48
CA ASN A 21 -0.04 -12.90 3.82
C ASN A 21 -0.35 -11.72 4.75
N MET A 22 -0.89 -10.62 4.21
CA MET A 22 -1.28 -9.44 5.00
C MET A 22 -2.72 -9.49 5.49
N ILE A 23 -3.49 -10.47 5.04
CA ILE A 23 -4.85 -10.70 5.50
C ILE A 23 -4.78 -11.40 6.85
N ASP A 24 -5.24 -10.72 7.89
CA ASP A 24 -5.43 -11.33 9.19
C ASP A 24 -6.74 -12.12 9.19
N LEU A 25 -6.68 -13.37 9.66
CA LEU A 25 -7.84 -14.26 9.74
C LEU A 25 -8.17 -14.49 11.19
N ALA A 26 -9.45 -14.37 11.54
CA ALA A 26 -9.90 -14.64 12.89
C ALA A 26 -9.66 -16.12 13.23
N PRO A 27 -9.44 -16.47 14.52
CA PRO A 27 -9.21 -17.86 14.93
C PRO A 27 -10.29 -18.83 14.47
N GLU A 28 -11.54 -18.38 14.39
CA GLU A 28 -12.68 -19.15 13.90
C GLU A 28 -12.56 -19.47 12.40
N GLU A 29 -12.06 -18.51 11.62
CA GLU A 29 -11.87 -18.65 10.17
C GLU A 29 -10.73 -19.60 9.82
N LEU A 30 -9.74 -19.74 10.72
CA LEU A 30 -8.65 -20.71 10.54
C LEU A 30 -9.13 -22.18 10.57
N THR A 31 -10.31 -22.43 11.16
CA THR A 31 -10.91 -23.78 11.19
C THR A 31 -11.62 -24.15 9.88
N ILE A 32 -11.88 -23.16 9.02
CA ILE A 32 -12.59 -23.37 7.75
C ILE A 32 -11.62 -24.00 6.75
N GLN A 33 -11.93 -25.22 6.33
CA GLN A 33 -11.11 -26.00 5.41
C GLN A 33 -11.95 -26.59 4.27
N THR A 34 -11.33 -26.73 3.12
CA THR A 34 -11.84 -27.54 2.01
C THR A 34 -11.88 -29.02 2.40
N TYR A 35 -12.58 -29.84 1.62
CA TYR A 35 -12.60 -31.30 1.80
C TYR A 35 -11.19 -31.92 1.82
N SER A 36 -10.25 -31.33 1.09
CA SER A 36 -8.86 -31.79 1.01
C SER A 36 -7.97 -31.26 2.17
N GLY A 37 -8.54 -30.56 3.15
CA GLY A 37 -7.82 -30.06 4.33
C GLY A 37 -7.11 -28.71 4.14
N TYR A 38 -7.27 -28.05 2.99
CA TYR A 38 -6.70 -26.71 2.76
C TYR A 38 -7.57 -25.62 3.40
N GLY A 39 -6.97 -24.76 4.21
CA GLY A 39 -7.59 -23.57 4.81
C GLY A 39 -7.88 -22.45 3.81
N LEU A 40 -8.48 -21.37 4.30
CA LEU A 40 -8.91 -20.24 3.47
C LEU A 40 -7.75 -19.51 2.78
N ARG A 41 -6.58 -19.42 3.42
CA ARG A 41 -5.45 -18.64 2.88
C ARG A 41 -4.91 -19.27 1.60
N GLU A 42 -4.61 -20.56 1.66
CA GLU A 42 -4.07 -21.34 0.56
C GLU A 42 -5.11 -21.71 -0.51
N SER A 43 -6.42 -21.58 -0.21
CA SER A 43 -7.50 -21.80 -1.16
C SER A 43 -8.08 -20.48 -1.68
N LEU A 44 -9.04 -19.89 -0.98
CA LEU A 44 -9.78 -18.70 -1.42
C LEU A 44 -8.85 -17.51 -1.68
N PHE A 45 -8.06 -17.12 -0.67
CA PHE A 45 -7.26 -15.89 -0.78
C PHE A 45 -6.10 -16.03 -1.75
N TYR A 46 -5.48 -17.21 -1.83
CA TYR A 46 -4.47 -17.49 -2.85
C TYR A 46 -5.06 -17.43 -4.26
N ASN A 47 -6.26 -17.95 -4.49
CA ASN A 47 -6.90 -17.84 -5.81
C ASN A 47 -7.29 -16.40 -6.17
N LEU A 48 -7.59 -15.55 -5.18
CA LEU A 48 -7.94 -14.14 -5.41
C LEU A 48 -6.71 -13.25 -5.63
N PHE A 49 -5.70 -13.38 -4.78
CA PHE A 49 -4.54 -12.49 -4.77
C PHE A 49 -3.32 -13.10 -5.44
N GLY A 50 -3.20 -14.42 -5.47
CA GLY A 50 -2.02 -15.13 -5.98
C GLY A 50 -0.73 -14.56 -5.39
N ASN A 51 0.18 -14.16 -6.28
CA ASN A 51 1.48 -13.60 -5.95
C ASN A 51 1.46 -12.05 -5.89
N LEU A 52 0.30 -11.42 -5.63
CA LEU A 52 0.17 -9.96 -5.58
C LEU A 52 1.11 -9.36 -4.54
N GLN A 53 2.00 -8.49 -4.99
CA GLN A 53 3.01 -7.84 -4.15
C GLN A 53 2.52 -6.47 -3.64
N VAL A 54 2.93 -6.09 -2.43
CA VAL A 54 2.58 -4.80 -1.82
C VAL A 54 3.84 -3.95 -1.65
N TYR A 55 3.74 -2.67 -2.02
CA TYR A 55 4.81 -1.68 -1.96
C TYR A 55 4.38 -0.42 -1.20
N GLU A 56 5.33 0.39 -0.72
CA GLU A 56 4.98 1.66 -0.04
C GLU A 56 4.41 2.69 -1.04
N THR A 57 5.03 2.86 -2.21
CA THR A 57 4.72 3.94 -3.15
C THR A 57 4.59 3.48 -4.60
N GLN A 58 3.84 4.23 -5.41
CA GLN A 58 3.74 4.02 -6.87
C GLN A 58 5.12 3.93 -7.54
N LYS A 59 6.06 4.82 -7.20
CA LYS A 59 7.40 4.84 -7.80
C LYS A 59 8.18 3.54 -7.58
N GLN A 60 7.99 2.92 -6.41
CA GLN A 60 8.63 1.64 -6.09
C GLN A 60 7.97 0.49 -6.83
N VAL A 61 6.64 0.51 -7.01
CA VAL A 61 5.96 -0.44 -7.89
C VAL A 61 6.52 -0.34 -9.31
N GLU A 62 6.60 0.87 -9.86
CA GLU A 62 7.11 1.09 -11.23
C GLU A 62 8.55 0.59 -11.40
N ALA A 63 9.42 0.83 -10.42
CA ALA A 63 10.80 0.32 -10.43
C ALA A 63 10.88 -1.21 -10.27
N ALA A 64 9.91 -1.81 -9.58
CA ALA A 64 9.84 -3.25 -9.37
C ALA A 64 9.26 -4.01 -10.56
N LEU A 65 8.39 -3.39 -11.37
CA LEU A 65 7.68 -4.05 -12.48
C LEU A 65 8.56 -4.90 -13.42
N PRO A 66 9.78 -4.48 -13.81
CA PRO A 66 10.66 -5.30 -14.66
C PRO A 66 11.15 -6.58 -13.98
N HIS A 67 11.08 -6.64 -12.65
CA HIS A 67 11.64 -7.69 -11.80
C HIS A 67 10.57 -8.62 -11.21
N ILE A 68 9.28 -8.30 -11.40
CA ILE A 68 8.18 -9.13 -10.92
C ILE A 68 7.69 -10.05 -12.04
N ASN A 69 7.80 -11.36 -11.83
CA ASN A 69 7.44 -12.37 -12.83
C ASN A 69 5.91 -12.53 -12.92
N GLY A 70 5.25 -11.69 -13.73
CA GLY A 70 3.84 -11.82 -14.14
C GLY A 70 2.80 -11.64 -13.03
N GLY A 71 3.22 -11.41 -11.78
CA GLY A 71 2.34 -11.07 -10.67
C GLY A 71 1.94 -9.59 -10.70
N GLY A 72 0.76 -9.27 -10.16
CA GLY A 72 0.37 -7.88 -9.93
C GLY A 72 1.16 -7.25 -8.78
N ALA A 73 1.17 -5.92 -8.73
CA ALA A 73 1.70 -5.15 -7.61
C ALA A 73 0.75 -4.01 -7.22
N VAL A 74 0.67 -3.71 -5.93
CA VAL A 74 -0.10 -2.59 -5.39
C VAL A 74 0.76 -1.74 -4.47
N SER A 75 0.37 -0.51 -4.28
CA SER A 75 1.05 0.45 -3.40
C SER A 75 0.10 1.03 -2.37
N LEU A 76 0.65 1.42 -1.21
CA LEU A 76 -0.13 2.02 -0.13
C LEU A 76 -0.63 3.44 -0.45
N ASP A 77 -0.04 4.11 -1.44
CA ASP A 77 -0.53 5.39 -1.99
C ASP A 77 -1.62 5.23 -3.07
N GLY A 78 -2.09 4.00 -3.33
CA GLY A 78 -3.30 3.70 -4.10
C GLY A 78 -3.06 3.33 -5.57
N PHE A 79 -1.81 3.17 -6.00
CA PHE A 79 -1.50 2.68 -7.34
C PHE A 79 -1.56 1.15 -7.41
N ILE A 80 -2.17 0.64 -8.49
CA ILE A 80 -2.34 -0.79 -8.77
C ILE A 80 -1.74 -1.04 -10.16
N ALA A 81 -0.68 -1.85 -10.21
CA ALA A 81 -0.13 -2.39 -11.44
C ALA A 81 -0.66 -3.82 -11.62
N LYS A 82 -1.62 -3.97 -12.52
CA LYS A 82 -2.18 -5.27 -12.91
C LYS A 82 -2.14 -5.37 -14.43
N GLU A 83 -1.85 -6.57 -14.93
CA GLU A 83 -1.87 -6.84 -16.37
C GLU A 83 -3.26 -6.62 -16.99
N ASN A 84 -4.36 -6.72 -16.21
CA ASN A 84 -5.72 -6.45 -16.65
C ASN A 84 -6.68 -5.97 -15.52
N GLY A 85 -7.21 -4.75 -15.63
CA GLY A 85 -8.47 -4.29 -15.01
C GLY A 85 -8.39 -3.63 -13.63
N LYS A 86 -9.22 -2.60 -13.42
CA LYS A 86 -9.40 -1.86 -12.16
C LYS A 86 -10.56 -2.48 -11.37
N PRO A 87 -10.34 -3.16 -10.23
CA PRO A 87 -11.43 -3.75 -9.46
C PRO A 87 -12.19 -2.67 -8.66
N GLU A 88 -13.53 -2.72 -8.73
CA GLU A 88 -14.46 -1.87 -7.99
C GLU A 88 -14.97 -2.60 -6.72
N ILE A 89 -14.05 -3.25 -5.99
CA ILE A 89 -14.35 -3.99 -4.76
C ILE A 89 -13.61 -3.31 -3.61
N HIS A 90 -14.36 -2.89 -2.58
CA HIS A 90 -13.83 -2.27 -1.37
C HIS A 90 -13.85 -3.27 -0.23
N PHE A 91 -12.69 -3.52 0.38
CA PHE A 91 -12.60 -4.28 1.62
C PHE A 91 -12.88 -3.35 2.82
N PRO A 92 -13.64 -3.81 3.83
CA PRO A 92 -13.87 -3.02 5.03
C PRO A 92 -12.55 -2.83 5.79
N ILE A 93 -12.15 -1.57 5.98
CA ILE A 93 -11.01 -1.22 6.82
C ILE A 93 -11.47 -1.34 8.27
N THR A 94 -11.01 -2.37 8.97
CA THR A 94 -11.24 -2.53 10.41
C THR A 94 -10.21 -1.71 11.18
N VAL A 95 -10.61 -0.50 11.61
CA VAL A 95 -9.80 0.32 12.50
C VAL A 95 -10.17 -0.02 13.94
N LYS A 96 -9.19 -0.46 14.75
CA LYS A 96 -9.40 -0.60 16.21
C LYS A 96 -9.63 0.79 16.81
N GLU A 97 -10.50 0.95 17.81
CA GLU A 97 -10.83 2.27 18.40
C GLU A 97 -9.58 3.11 18.79
N ASN A 98 -8.53 2.43 19.28
CA ASN A 98 -7.29 3.08 19.68
C ASN A 98 -6.43 3.58 18.49
N GLU A 99 -6.59 3.00 17.30
CA GLU A 99 -5.92 3.42 16.06
C GLU A 99 -6.64 4.62 15.44
N GLU A 100 -7.97 4.67 15.54
CA GLU A 100 -8.81 5.74 14.99
C GLU A 100 -8.45 7.12 15.58
N GLY A 101 -8.21 7.15 16.90
CA GLY A 101 -7.75 8.36 17.58
C GLY A 101 -6.37 8.83 17.11
N LYS A 102 -5.47 7.91 16.73
CA LYS A 102 -4.15 8.26 16.18
C LYS A 102 -4.27 8.79 14.75
N LEU A 103 -5.11 8.16 13.92
CA LEU A 103 -5.40 8.60 12.55
C LEU A 103 -5.97 10.02 12.52
N ARG A 104 -6.96 10.34 13.37
CA ARG A 104 -7.51 11.71 13.46
C ARG A 104 -6.45 12.74 13.85
N LYS A 105 -5.54 12.40 14.77
CA LYS A 105 -4.44 13.28 15.17
C LYS A 105 -3.44 13.48 14.04
N LEU A 106 -3.13 12.42 13.31
CA LEU A 106 -2.22 12.46 12.17
C LEU A 106 -2.79 13.32 11.03
N GLU A 107 -4.06 13.15 10.70
CA GLU A 107 -4.78 13.94 9.68
C GLU A 107 -4.77 15.43 10.04
N ALA A 108 -5.12 15.77 11.30
CA ALA A 108 -5.07 17.15 11.78
C ALA A 108 -3.66 17.75 11.73
N ALA A 109 -2.63 16.97 12.04
CA ALA A 109 -1.25 17.42 11.93
C ALA A 109 -0.85 17.68 10.46
N LYS A 110 -1.28 16.81 9.55
CA LYS A 110 -1.02 16.92 8.10
C LYS A 110 -1.67 18.18 7.50
N ASP A 111 -2.90 18.48 7.91
CA ASP A 111 -3.60 19.71 7.50
C ASP A 111 -2.89 20.98 8.01
N ARG A 112 -2.41 20.97 9.25
CA ARG A 112 -1.62 22.10 9.79
C ARG A 112 -0.35 22.34 8.99
N VAL A 113 0.36 21.28 8.61
CA VAL A 113 1.56 21.37 7.76
C VAL A 113 1.20 21.95 6.38
N ARG A 114 0.11 21.48 5.76
CA ARG A 114 -0.36 22.00 4.46
C ARG A 114 -0.68 23.49 4.52
N MET A 115 -1.36 23.94 5.58
CA MET A 115 -1.69 25.36 5.77
C MET A 115 -0.46 26.23 6.01
N ALA A 116 0.51 25.73 6.79
CA ALA A 116 1.78 26.43 7.01
C ALA A 116 2.60 26.56 5.72
N ALA A 117 2.69 25.49 4.93
CA ALA A 117 3.38 25.51 3.64
C ALA A 117 2.78 26.56 2.69
N LYS A 118 1.44 26.65 2.64
CA LYS A 118 0.75 27.64 1.81
C LYS A 118 1.05 29.08 2.24
N LYS A 119 1.05 29.37 3.54
CA LYS A 119 1.42 30.70 4.07
C LYS A 119 2.86 31.08 3.73
N ILE A 120 3.79 30.15 3.90
CA ILE A 120 5.21 30.36 3.55
C ILE A 120 5.35 30.71 2.06
N GLU A 121 4.57 30.07 1.20
CA GLU A 121 4.61 30.34 -0.24
C GLU A 121 4.01 31.70 -0.61
N GLU A 122 2.90 32.10 0.02
CA GLU A 122 2.28 33.42 -0.14
C GLU A 122 3.23 34.55 0.30
N GLU A 123 3.92 34.37 1.42
CA GLU A 123 4.87 35.34 1.96
C GLU A 123 6.13 35.45 1.08
N LYS A 124 6.66 34.31 0.61
CA LYS A 124 7.75 34.28 -0.39
C LYS A 124 7.38 34.95 -1.71
N CYS A 125 6.13 34.81 -2.17
CA CYS A 125 5.65 35.48 -3.38
C CYS A 125 5.60 37.00 -3.19
N SER A 126 5.20 37.46 -2.01
CA SER A 126 5.10 38.88 -1.66
C SER A 126 6.49 39.53 -1.55
N LEU A 127 7.46 38.86 -0.92
CA LEU A 127 8.84 39.34 -0.84
C LEU A 127 9.50 39.51 -2.22
N ARG A 128 9.34 38.53 -3.12
CA ARG A 128 9.87 38.62 -4.50
C ARG A 128 9.30 39.79 -5.31
N LYS A 129 8.10 40.26 -4.98
CA LYS A 129 7.50 41.44 -5.64
C LYS A 129 8.09 42.75 -5.11
N LEU A 130 8.49 42.78 -3.84
CA LEU A 130 9.18 43.92 -3.22
C LEU A 130 10.63 44.04 -3.68
N GLU A 131 11.34 42.93 -3.86
CA GLU A 131 12.75 42.92 -4.32
C GLU A 131 12.93 43.29 -5.81
N LYS A 132 11.84 43.32 -6.60
CA LYS A 132 11.83 43.69 -8.02
C LYS A 132 11.48 45.17 -8.27
N LYS A 133 11.38 45.98 -7.23
CA LYS A 133 11.10 47.42 -7.28
C LYS A 133 12.31 48.21 -6.81
#